data_AF-A0A2V5N5S8-F1
#
_entry.id   AF-A0A2V5N5S8-F1
#
_cell.length_a   1.000
_cell.length_b   1.000
_cell.length_c   1.000
_cell.angle_alpha   90.00
_cell.angle_beta   90.00
_cell.angle_gamma   90.00
#
_symmetry.space_group_name_H-M   'P 1'
#
loop_
_entity.id
_entity.type
_entity.pdbx_description
1 polymer ?
#
loop_
_entity_poly.entity_id
_entity_poly.type
_entity_poly.pdbx_seq_one_letter_code
_entity_poly.pdbx_strand_id
1 'polypeptide(L)'
;HYVTAACERAGFRPKILQAAERGYTILGLVAANCGVALLPEPLRELPHRGVVFRRLVDPPCGDLFLAWNPERSSTLLDSFLTLCSKRRA
;
A
#
# COMPACT_ATOMS: atom_id res chain seq x y z
N HIS A 1 5.12 7.44 9.55
CA HIS A 1 4.49 6.40 8.71
C HIS A 1 2.97 6.57 8.72
N TYR A 2 2.32 6.60 7.54
CA TYR A 2 0.88 6.86 7.43
C TYR A 2 0.00 5.84 8.19
N VAL A 3 0.47 4.59 8.27
CA VAL A 3 -0.18 3.52 9.05
C VAL A 3 -0.23 3.86 10.54
N THR A 4 0.89 4.26 11.14
CA THR A 4 0.94 4.65 12.56
C THR A 4 0.01 5.83 12.83
N ALA A 5 0.04 6.85 11.97
CA ALA A 5 -0.85 8.00 12.09
C ALA A 5 -2.33 7.61 11.95
N ALA A 6 -2.66 6.63 11.11
CA ALA A 6 -4.01 6.10 10.98
C ALA A 6 -4.48 5.38 12.24
N CYS A 7 -3.63 4.53 12.84
CA CYS A 7 -3.92 3.89 14.12
C CYS A 7 -4.13 4.92 15.23
N GLU A 8 -3.27 5.94 15.29
CA GLU A 8 -3.37 7.01 16.30
C GLU A 8 -4.66 7.81 16.18
N ARG A 9 -5.07 8.15 14.95
CA ARG A 9 -6.38 8.78 14.70
C ARG A 9 -7.56 7.89 15.11
N ALA A 10 -7.39 6.57 15.00
CA ALA A 10 -8.36 5.59 15.49
C ALA A 10 -8.29 5.37 17.02
N GLY A 11 -7.45 6.11 17.74
CA GLY A 11 -7.39 6.11 19.21
C GLY A 11 -6.45 5.07 19.82
N PHE A 12 -5.56 4.45 19.04
CA PHE A 12 -4.60 3.47 19.57
C PHE A 12 -3.21 3.60 18.95
N ARG A 13 -2.18 3.11 19.64
CA ARG A 13 -0.84 2.93 19.05
C ARG A 13 -0.63 1.47 18.66
N PRO A 14 -0.16 1.18 17.44
CA PRO A 14 0.02 -0.19 17.01
C PRO A 14 1.21 -0.81 17.76
N LYS A 15 1.04 -2.05 18.23
CA LYS A 15 2.16 -2.85 18.75
C LYS A 15 2.85 -3.52 17.56
N ILE A 16 4.03 -3.03 17.20
CA ILE A 16 4.79 -3.55 16.07
C ILE A 16 5.56 -4.81 16.52
N LEU A 17 5.15 -5.98 16.03
CA LEU A 17 5.83 -7.25 16.30
C LEU A 17 7.05 -7.44 15.40
N GLN A 18 6.89 -7.14 14.11
CA GLN A 18 7.93 -7.30 13.09
C GLN A 18 7.77 -6.20 12.04
N ALA A 19 8.89 -5.59 11.65
CA ALA A 19 8.94 -4.73 10.47
C ALA A 19 9.32 -5.59 9.25
N ALA A 20 8.56 -5.44 8.16
CA ALA A 20 8.85 -6.06 6.88
C ALA A 20 8.49 -5.08 5.76
N GLU A 21 9.34 -5.01 4.74
CA GLU A 21 9.24 -3.99 3.68
C GLU A 21 8.54 -4.52 2.41
N ARG A 22 8.44 -5.84 2.25
CA ARG A 22 7.86 -6.47 1.05
C ARG A 22 6.53 -7.13 1.36
N GLY A 23 5.53 -6.88 0.50
CA GLY A 23 4.18 -7.42 0.65
C GLY A 23 4.13 -8.95 0.81
N TYR A 24 4.87 -9.70 0.00
CA TYR A 24 4.95 -11.16 0.13
C TYR A 24 5.51 -11.63 1.47
N THR A 25 6.52 -10.95 2.01
CA THR A 25 7.09 -11.28 3.32
C THR A 25 6.06 -11.06 4.43
N ILE A 26 5.32 -9.94 4.37
CA ILE A 26 4.24 -9.65 5.31
C ILE A 26 3.16 -10.74 5.25
N LEU A 27 2.72 -11.11 4.05
CA LEU A 27 1.70 -12.16 3.86
C LEU A 27 2.18 -13.52 4.38
N GLY A 28 3.45 -13.87 4.17
CA GLY A 28 4.06 -15.08 4.72
C GLY A 28 4.05 -15.11 6.26
N LEU A 29 4.34 -13.98 6.90
CA LEU A 29 4.28 -13.85 8.36
C LEU A 29 2.83 -14.00 8.88
N VAL A 30 1.86 -13.38 8.22
CA VAL A 30 0.44 -13.53 8.57
C VAL A 30 -0.01 -14.99 8.41
N ALA A 31 0.36 -15.63 7.31
CA ALA A 31 0.06 -17.05 7.07
C ALA A 31 0.71 -17.98 8.11
N ALA A 32 1.87 -17.59 8.65
CA ALA A 32 2.55 -18.28 9.75
C ALA A 32 1.98 -17.95 11.15
N ASN A 33 0.84 -17.25 11.21
CA ASN A 33 0.19 -16.78 12.44
C ASN A 33 1.02 -15.76 13.25
N CYS A 34 1.94 -15.04 12.62
CA CYS A 34 2.69 -13.95 13.24
C CYS A 34 1.89 -12.64 13.28
N GLY A 35 0.60 -12.71 13.64
CA GLY A 35 -0.28 -11.56 13.81
C GLY A 35 -1.01 -11.11 12.54
N VAL A 36 -1.31 -9.80 12.47
CA VAL A 36 -2.07 -9.16 11.38
C VAL A 36 -1.28 -7.99 10.78
N ALA A 37 -1.63 -7.60 9.55
CA ALA A 37 -1.02 -6.47 8.87
C ALA A 37 -2.05 -5.60 8.14
N LEU A 38 -1.73 -4.31 8.01
CA LEU A 38 -2.43 -3.39 7.11
C LEU A 38 -1.67 -3.34 5.79
N LEU A 39 -2.38 -3.55 4.68
CA LEU A 39 -1.81 -3.66 3.33
C LEU A 39 -2.62 -2.81 2.34
N PRO A 40 -1.99 -2.21 1.32
CA PRO A 40 -2.70 -1.64 0.18
C PRO A 40 -3.57 -2.66 -0.56
N GLU A 41 -4.74 -2.23 -1.02
CA GLU A 41 -5.73 -3.05 -1.72
C GLU A 41 -5.15 -3.91 -2.88
N PRO A 42 -4.21 -3.42 -3.73
CA PRO A 42 -3.67 -4.22 -4.83
C PRO A 42 -2.97 -5.52 -4.38
N LEU A 43 -2.47 -5.59 -3.14
CA LEU A 43 -1.83 -6.81 -2.62
C LEU A 43 -2.83 -7.94 -2.36
N ARG A 44 -4.14 -7.66 -2.36
CA ARG A 44 -5.19 -8.69 -2.25
C ARG A 44 -5.20 -9.62 -3.46
N GLU A 45 -4.73 -9.16 -4.61
CA GLU A 45 -4.65 -9.96 -5.83
C GLU A 45 -3.52 -11.00 -5.78
N LEU A 46 -2.61 -10.89 -4.80
CA LEU A 46 -1.55 -11.87 -4.64
C LEU A 46 -2.12 -13.20 -4.12
N PRO A 47 -1.78 -14.34 -4.77
CA PRO A 47 -2.19 -15.64 -4.28
C PRO A 47 -1.46 -15.95 -2.98
N HIS A 48 -2.20 -16.06 -1.87
CA HIS A 48 -1.63 -16.50 -0.60
C HIS A 48 -2.60 -17.40 0.15
N ARG A 49 -2.25 -18.68 0.28
CA ARG A 49 -3.00 -19.62 1.12
C ARG A 49 -2.79 -19.24 2.59
N GLY A 50 -3.83 -19.43 3.40
CA GLY A 50 -3.78 -19.19 4.85
C GLY A 50 -3.94 -17.72 5.27
N VAL A 51 -4.26 -16.81 4.34
CA VAL A 51 -4.53 -15.39 4.67
C VAL A 51 -5.96 -15.05 4.28
N VAL A 52 -6.66 -14.33 5.17
CA VAL A 52 -7.98 -13.76 4.89
C VAL A 52 -7.86 -12.24 4.85
N PHE A 53 -8.23 -11.64 3.73
CA PHE A 53 -8.29 -10.20 3.59
C PHE A 53 -9.62 -9.66 4.12
N ARG A 54 -9.55 -8.59 4.91
CA ARG A 54 -10.71 -7.86 5.45
C ARG A 54 -10.56 -6.39 5.11
N ARG A 55 -11.58 -5.83 4.48
CA ARG A 55 -11.63 -4.39 4.17
C ARG A 55 -12.00 -3.62 5.44
N LEU A 56 -11.33 -2.50 5.68
CA LEU A 56 -11.68 -1.57 6.74
C LEU A 56 -12.88 -0.70 6.32
N VAL A 57 -13.72 -0.32 7.27
CA VAL A 57 -14.88 0.57 7.03
C VAL A 57 -14.39 1.96 6.59
N ASP A 58 -13.36 2.48 7.27
CA ASP A 58 -12.70 3.75 6.94
C ASP A 58 -11.19 3.50 6.77
N PRO A 59 -10.75 3.00 5.59
CA PRO A 59 -9.35 2.66 5.37
C PRO A 59 -8.49 3.92 5.21
N PRO A 60 -7.28 3.97 5.80
CA PRO A 60 -6.36 5.05 5.50
C PRO A 60 -5.96 5.01 4.03
N CYS A 61 -6.04 6.16 3.36
CA CYS A 61 -5.56 6.31 1.99
C CYS A 61 -4.08 6.71 2.01
N GLY A 62 -3.27 6.01 1.21
CA GLY A 62 -1.92 6.45 0.89
C GLY A 62 -1.93 7.11 -0.47
N ASP A 63 -1.28 8.26 -0.59
CA ASP A 63 -1.14 8.94 -1.87
C ASP A 63 -0.06 8.27 -2.73
N LEU A 64 -0.33 8.17 -4.03
CA LEU A 64 0.64 7.76 -5.04
C LEU A 64 0.98 8.96 -5.92
N PHE A 65 2.26 9.33 -5.95
CA PHE A 65 2.75 10.47 -6.71
C PHE A 65 3.66 10.04 -7.85
N LEU A 66 3.66 10.85 -8.91
CA LEU A 66 4.66 10.81 -9.96
C LEU A 66 5.62 11.98 -9.73
N ALA A 67 6.91 11.71 -9.85
CA ALA A 67 7.95 12.73 -9.75
C ALA A 67 8.86 12.64 -10.97
N TRP A 68 9.19 13.78 -11.56
CA TRP A 68 10.09 13.89 -12.70
C TRP A 68 10.87 15.21 -12.62
N ASN A 69 11.97 15.29 -13.37
CA ASN A 69 12.73 16.53 -13.50
C ASN A 69 12.10 17.39 -14.60
N PRO A 70 11.61 18.62 -14.30
CA PRO A 70 10.98 19.49 -15.29
C PRO A 70 11.95 19.91 -16.42
N GLU A 71 13.25 19.94 -16.15
CA GLU A 71 14.28 20.29 -17.15
C GLU A 71 14.55 19.16 -18.16
N ARG A 72 14.02 17.95 -17.93
CA ARG A 72 14.16 16.80 -18.84
C ARG A 72 12.84 16.43 -19.49
N SER A 73 12.38 17.26 -20.42
CA SER A 73 11.20 16.99 -21.24
C SER A 73 11.50 15.98 -22.35
N SER A 74 10.56 15.06 -22.59
CA SER A 74 10.57 14.19 -23.77
C SER A 74 9.14 13.77 -24.12
N THR A 75 8.89 13.47 -25.40
CA THR A 75 7.59 12.96 -25.86
C THR A 75 7.15 11.70 -25.10
N LEU A 76 8.11 10.86 -24.68
CA LEU A 76 7.84 9.67 -23.87
C LEU A 76 7.33 10.05 -22.47
N LEU A 77 7.95 11.03 -21.82
CA LEU A 77 7.51 11.53 -20.51
C LEU A 77 6.08 12.09 -20.61
N ASP A 78 5.81 12.95 -21.60
CA ASP A 78 4.49 13.56 -21.79
C ASP A 78 3.41 12.50 -22.05
N SER A 79 3.74 11.50 -22.87
CA SER A 79 2.85 10.37 -23.17
C SER A 79 2.57 9.53 -21.91
N PHE A 80 3.59 9.29 -21.08
CA PHE A 80 3.44 8.54 -19.83
C PHE A 80 2.62 9.30 -18.80
N LEU A 81 2.86 10.60 -18.60
CA LEU A 81 2.06 11.44 -17.71
C LEU A 81 0.59 11.49 -18.17
N THR A 82 0.37 11.60 -19.48
CA THR A 82 -0.97 11.53 -20.06
C THR A 82 -1.63 10.18 -19.76
N LEU A 83 -0.91 9.07 -19.90
CA LEU A 83 -1.42 7.72 -19.59
C LEU A 83 -1.80 7.60 -18.11
N CYS A 84 -0.97 8.07 -17.20
CA CYS A 84 -1.23 7.99 -15.76
C CYS A 84 -2.34 8.94 -15.28
N SER A 85 -2.53 10.08 -15.96
CA SER A 85 -3.61 11.03 -15.64
C SER A 85 -5.01 10.49 -16.01
N LYS A 86 -5.08 9.51 -16.92
CA LYS A 86 -6.33 8.84 -17.26
C LYS A 86 -6.72 7.91 -16.12
N ARG A 87 -7.74 8.31 -15.35
CA ARG A 87 -8.40 7.44 -14.37
C ARG A 87 -8.86 6.17 -15.09
N ARG A 88 -8.40 5.00 -14.66
CA ARG A 88 -9.10 3.75 -14.99
C ARG A 88 -10.49 3.88 -14.37
N ALA A 89 -11.53 3.85 -15.22
CA ALA A 89 -12.92 3.77 -14.81
C ALA A 89 -13.19 2.48 -14.03
#